data_AF-A0A1Z4GCE0-F1
#
_entry.id   AF-A0A1Z4GCE0-F1
#
_cell.length_a   1.000
_cell.length_b   1.000
_cell.length_c   1.000
_cell.angle_alpha   90.00
_cell.angle_beta   90.00
_cell.angle_gamma   90.00
#
_symmetry.space_group_name_H-M   'P 1'
#
loop_
_entity.id
_entity.type
_entity.pdbx_description
1 polymer ?
#
loop_
_entity_poly.entity_id
_entity_poly.type
_entity_poly.pdbx_seq_one_letter_code
_entity_poly.pdbx_strand_id
1 'polypeptide(L)'
;MELLAAIEVEVELVIQHSRNLRNIVVKHLELPGLNFRVTPDSTIGGCPIEALDIPPRASHPNGEPRYDLLNFRLKTKLDCSNFHSGQKVLVEKLLLLE
;
A
#
# COMPACT_ATOMS: atom_id res chain seq x y z
N MET A 1 -16.94 -12.51 -4.78
CA MET A 1 -15.88 -11.65 -5.34
C MET A 1 -16.49 -10.36 -5.89
N GLU A 2 -16.38 -9.29 -5.10
CA GLU A 2 -16.93 -7.97 -5.41
C GLU A 2 -15.79 -6.99 -5.69
N LEU A 3 -16.00 -6.01 -6.56
CA LEU A 3 -15.01 -4.97 -6.80
C LEU A 3 -15.04 -3.97 -5.65
N LEU A 4 -13.93 -3.86 -4.92
CA LEU A 4 -13.74 -2.79 -3.96
C LEU A 4 -13.16 -1.58 -4.71
N ALA A 5 -13.99 -0.54 -4.90
CA ALA A 5 -13.63 0.61 -5.72
C ALA A 5 -12.35 1.30 -5.24
N ALA A 6 -12.27 1.57 -3.93
CA ALA A 6 -11.09 2.14 -3.30
C ALA A 6 -11.06 1.90 -1.78
N ILE A 7 -9.88 2.02 -1.19
CA ILE A 7 -9.66 2.18 0.25
C ILE A 7 -8.81 3.43 0.51
N GLU A 8 -9.05 4.11 1.64
CA GLU A 8 -8.17 5.19 2.10
C GLU A 8 -7.03 4.64 2.95
N VAL A 9 -5.81 5.06 2.62
CA VAL A 9 -4.59 4.70 3.34
C VAL A 9 -3.76 5.94 3.65
N GLU A 10 -2.98 5.86 4.71
CA GLU A 10 -1.96 6.85 5.06
C GLU A 10 -0.57 6.29 4.79
N VAL A 11 0.27 7.04 4.09
CA VAL A 11 1.65 6.67 3.82
C VAL A 11 2.45 6.77 5.11
N GLU A 12 3.01 5.65 5.55
CA GLU A 12 3.87 5.60 6.73
C GLU A 12 5.33 5.81 6.31
N LEU A 13 5.78 5.07 5.30
CA LEU A 13 7.17 5.08 4.87
C LEU A 13 7.31 4.79 3.37
N VAL A 14 8.25 5.49 2.73
CA VAL A 14 8.68 5.20 1.36
C VAL A 14 10.10 4.65 1.39
N ILE A 15 10.26 3.39 1.01
CA ILE A 15 11.55 2.70 1.03
C ILE A 15 12.10 2.67 -0.40
N GLN A 16 13.31 3.19 -0.56
CA GLN A 16 14.06 3.10 -1.82
C GLN A 16 15.03 1.90 -1.74
N HIS A 17 14.65 0.77 -2.32
CA HIS A 17 15.51 -0.43 -2.33
C HIS A 17 16.59 -0.38 -3.41
N SER A 18 16.32 0.27 -4.54
CA SER A 18 17.31 0.51 -5.60
C SER A 18 16.92 1.76 -6.39
N ARG A 19 17.74 2.15 -7.39
CA ARG A 19 17.31 3.14 -8.40
C ARG A 19 15.98 2.74 -9.05
N ASN A 20 15.63 1.45 -9.01
CA ASN A 20 14.57 0.85 -9.80
C ASN A 20 13.27 0.54 -9.08
N LEU A 21 13.31 0.22 -7.79
CA LEU A 21 12.17 -0.28 -7.05
C LEU A 21 11.93 0.58 -5.80
N ARG A 22 10.70 1.07 -5.68
CA ARG A 22 10.20 1.82 -4.53
C ARG A 22 9.06 1.05 -3.89
N ASN A 23 9.17 0.85 -2.58
CA ASN A 23 8.10 0.28 -1.78
C ASN A 23 7.45 1.39 -0.98
N ILE A 24 6.12 1.37 -0.90
CA ILE A 24 5.32 2.27 -0.09
C ILE A 24 4.67 1.41 0.97
N VAL A 25 5.01 1.72 2.21
CA VAL A 25 4.37 1.15 3.39
C VAL A 25 3.27 2.10 3.81
N VAL A 26 2.07 1.57 3.95
CA VAL A 26 0.88 2.37 4.28
C VAL A 26 0.09 1.74 5.42
N LYS A 27 -0.62 2.58 6.15
CA LYS A 27 -1.59 2.20 7.16
C LYS A 27 -2.99 2.35 6.61
N HIS A 28 -3.82 1.32 6.76
CA HIS A 28 -5.23 1.40 6.39
C HIS A 28 -6.00 2.26 7.40
N LEU A 29 -6.82 3.20 6.93
CA LEU A 29 -7.48 4.18 7.81
C LEU A 29 -8.89 3.79 8.24
N GLU A 30 -9.67 3.15 7.38
CA GLU A 30 -11.13 3.13 7.58
C GLU A 30 -11.74 1.78 7.94
N LEU A 31 -11.13 0.63 7.60
CA LEU A 31 -11.86 -0.64 7.70
C LEU A 31 -11.05 -1.80 8.31
N PRO A 32 -11.21 -2.08 9.62
CA PRO A 32 -10.76 -3.35 10.19
C PRO A 32 -11.55 -4.53 9.58
N GLY A 33 -10.86 -5.63 9.28
CA GLY A 33 -11.48 -6.88 8.83
C GLY A 33 -11.76 -6.99 7.32
N LEU A 34 -11.32 -6.01 6.53
CA LEU A 34 -11.50 -6.03 5.08
C LEU A 34 -10.34 -6.77 4.41
N ASN A 35 -10.60 -7.99 3.93
CA ASN A 35 -9.65 -8.76 3.14
C ASN A 35 -9.78 -8.34 1.67
N PHE A 36 -8.70 -7.89 1.06
CA PHE A 36 -8.70 -7.52 -0.35
C PHE A 36 -7.47 -8.05 -1.06
N ARG A 37 -7.58 -8.12 -2.38
CA ARG A 37 -6.50 -8.45 -3.29
C ARG A 37 -6.31 -7.31 -4.27
N VAL A 38 -5.07 -6.89 -4.46
CA VAL A 38 -4.69 -6.03 -5.58
C VAL A 38 -4.80 -6.79 -6.89
N THR A 39 -5.33 -6.11 -7.89
CA THR A 39 -5.40 -6.56 -9.27
C THR A 39 -4.25 -5.97 -10.09
N PRO A 40 -4.00 -6.46 -11.30
CA PRO A 40 -2.95 -5.92 -12.17
C PRO A 40 -3.09 -4.42 -12.48
N ASP A 41 -4.31 -3.89 -12.41
CA ASP A 41 -4.69 -2.50 -12.66
C ASP A 41 -4.84 -1.63 -11.40
N SER A 42 -4.57 -2.19 -10.20
CA SER A 42 -4.61 -1.41 -8.96
C SER A 42 -3.62 -0.24 -8.97
N THR A 43 -4.04 0.85 -8.35
CA THR A 43 -3.28 2.10 -8.24
C THR A 43 -3.26 2.62 -6.81
N ILE A 44 -2.19 3.32 -6.41
CA ILE A 44 -2.13 4.14 -5.20
C ILE A 44 -1.93 5.61 -5.58
N GLY A 45 -2.87 6.49 -5.29
CA GLY A 45 -2.78 7.89 -5.71
C GLY A 45 -2.55 8.05 -7.22
N GLY A 46 -3.18 7.20 -8.04
CA GLY A 46 -3.00 7.15 -9.50
C GLY A 46 -1.77 6.38 -9.99
N CYS A 47 -0.94 5.85 -9.08
CA CYS A 47 0.28 5.13 -9.45
C CYS A 47 0.10 3.62 -9.51
N PRO A 48 0.47 2.95 -10.62
CA PRO A 48 0.34 1.50 -10.73
C PRO A 48 1.17 0.77 -9.67
N ILE A 49 0.54 -0.18 -8.98
CA ILE A 49 1.16 -0.96 -7.92
C ILE A 49 1.05 -2.46 -8.15
N GLU A 50 1.84 -3.19 -7.37
CA GLU A 50 1.60 -4.57 -6.98
C GLU A 50 1.74 -4.67 -5.46
N ALA A 51 0.97 -5.56 -4.83
CA ALA A 51 1.16 -5.86 -3.42
C ALA A 51 2.31 -6.83 -3.27
N LEU A 52 3.03 -6.68 -2.17
CA LEU A 52 3.99 -7.66 -1.72
C LEU A 52 3.29 -8.52 -0.68
N ASP A 53 3.29 -9.84 -0.87
CA ASP A 53 2.76 -10.82 0.10
C ASP A 53 3.63 -10.92 1.38
N ILE A 54 4.44 -9.89 1.64
CA ILE A 54 5.38 -9.83 2.73
C ILE A 54 5.05 -8.56 3.52
N PRO A 55 4.65 -8.69 4.81
CA PRO A 55 4.44 -7.54 5.66
C PRO A 55 5.72 -6.72 5.74
N PRO A 56 5.61 -5.39 5.86
CA PRO A 56 6.79 -4.55 6.00
C PRO A 56 7.57 -4.98 7.25
N ARG A 57 8.91 -4.94 7.16
CA ARG A 57 9.79 -5.16 8.33
C ARG A 57 9.75 -3.91 9.23
N ALA A 58 8.59 -3.65 9.80
CA ALA A 58 8.35 -2.57 10.74
C ALA A 58 7.80 -3.17 12.03
N SER A 59 8.34 -2.72 13.16
CA SER A 59 7.85 -3.07 14.49
C SER A 59 7.24 -1.83 15.13
N HIS A 60 6.20 -2.02 15.93
CA HIS A 60 5.76 -1.03 16.90
C HIS A 60 6.91 -0.71 17.88
N PRO A 61 6.87 0.44 18.57
CA PRO A 61 7.86 0.77 19.60
C PRO A 61 8.00 -0.28 20.72
N ASN A 62 6.98 -1.10 20.93
CA ASN A 62 6.97 -2.22 21.89
C ASN A 62 7.62 -3.51 21.35
N GLY A 63 8.11 -3.51 20.10
CA GLY A 63 8.76 -4.66 19.46
C GLY A 63 7.83 -5.56 18.64
N GLU A 64 6.50 -5.41 18.77
CA GLU A 64 5.54 -6.23 18.04
C GLU A 64 5.55 -5.95 16.53
N PRO A 65 5.38 -6.95 15.65
CA PRO A 65 5.30 -6.71 14.21
C PRO A 65 4.08 -5.85 13.83
N ARG A 66 4.27 -4.93 12.88
CA ARG A 66 3.21 -4.05 12.33
C ARG A 66 2.38 -4.76 11.26
N TYR A 67 1.57 -5.75 11.64
CA TYR A 67 0.64 -6.43 10.72
C TYR A 67 -0.52 -5.54 10.24
N ASP A 68 -0.71 -4.38 10.89
CA ASP A 68 -1.63 -3.32 10.47
C ASP A 68 -1.17 -2.56 9.22
N LEU A 69 0.08 -2.76 8.80
CA LEU A 69 0.68 -2.09 7.66
C LEU A 69 0.68 -2.96 6.40
N LEU A 70 0.44 -2.29 5.28
CA LEU A 70 0.43 -2.87 3.94
C LEU A 70 1.70 -2.43 3.20
N ASN A 71 2.18 -3.28 2.30
CA ASN A 71 3.40 -3.04 1.54
C ASN A 71 3.12 -3.14 0.04
N PHE A 72 3.24 -2.03 -0.66
CA PHE A 72 3.02 -1.93 -2.10
C PHE A 72 4.31 -1.59 -2.83
N ARG A 73 4.55 -2.21 -3.97
CA ARG A 73 5.66 -1.87 -4.87
C ARG A 73 5.14 -1.07 -6.06
N LEU A 74 5.76 0.08 -6.31
CA LEU A 74 5.44 0.90 -7.48
C LEU A 74 5.98 0.22 -8.75
N LYS A 75 5.16 0.12 -9.80
CA LYS A 75 5.56 -0.44 -11.10
C LYS A 75 6.26 0.58 -12.00
N THR A 76 5.87 1.84 -11.94
CA THR A 76 6.45 2.93 -12.75
C THR A 76 7.12 3.99 -11.87
N LYS A 77 8.17 4.62 -12.40
CA LYS A 77 9.04 5.54 -11.64
C LYS A 77 8.82 7.02 -11.89
N LEU A 78 8.49 7.36 -13.14
CA LEU A 78 8.71 8.70 -13.68
C LEU A 78 7.51 9.61 -13.40
N ASP A 79 6.31 9.05 -13.38
CA ASP A 79 5.07 9.79 -13.13
C ASP A 79 4.58 9.66 -11.68
N CYS A 80 5.19 8.74 -10.91
CA CYS A 80 4.85 8.45 -9.54
C CYS A 80 5.71 9.24 -8.56
N SER A 81 5.27 10.48 -8.37
CA SER A 81 5.91 11.52 -7.56
C SER A 81 5.96 11.18 -6.06
N ASN A 82 6.70 12.03 -5.33
CA ASN A 82 7.20 11.81 -3.97
C ASN A 82 6.06 11.61 -2.96
N PHE A 83 5.69 10.36 -2.71
CA PHE A 83 4.91 10.04 -1.52
C PHE A 83 5.65 10.54 -0.28
N HIS A 84 4.90 11.16 0.65
CA HIS A 84 5.43 11.67 1.90
C HIS A 84 4.78 10.94 3.08
N SER A 85 5.54 10.74 4.16
CA SER A 85 4.98 10.18 5.39
C SER A 85 3.85 11.09 5.92
N GLY A 86 2.76 10.49 6.38
CA GLY A 86 1.51 11.16 6.79
C GLY A 86 0.58 11.54 5.64
N GLN A 87 0.95 11.29 4.38
CA GLN A 87 0.10 11.59 3.23
C GLN A 87 -1.06 10.59 3.12
N LYS A 88 -2.29 11.09 3.05
CA LYS A 88 -3.47 10.28 2.76
C LYS A 88 -3.66 10.12 1.25
N VAL A 89 -3.87 8.89 0.80
CA VAL A 89 -4.07 8.54 -0.61
C VAL A 89 -5.07 7.39 -0.73
N LEU A 90 -5.71 7.29 -1.90
CA LEU A 90 -6.58 6.16 -2.23
C LEU A 90 -5.78 5.04 -2.88
N VAL A 91 -6.07 3.80 -2.47
CA VAL A 91 -5.74 2.61 -3.24
C VAL A 91 -6.98 2.15 -3.96
N GLU A 92 -6.94 2.10 -5.28
CA GLU A 92 -8.12 1.87 -6.13
C GLU A 92 -8.03 0.54 -6.86
N LYS A 93 -9.19 0.10 -7.39
CA LYS A 93 -9.34 -1.12 -8.20
C LYS A 93 -8.84 -2.34 -7.45
N LEU A 94 -9.46 -2.60 -6.30
CA LEU A 94 -9.18 -3.75 -5.46
C LEU A 94 -10.27 -4.79 -5.65
N LEU A 95 -9.94 -6.04 -5.36
CA LEU A 95 -10.89 -7.14 -5.33
C LEU A 95 -11.17 -7.51 -3.88
N LEU A 96 -12.43 -7.45 -3.47
CA LEU A 96 -12.86 -7.88 -2.15
C LEU A 96 -12.79 -9.41 -2.05
N LEU A 97 -12.14 -9.90 -0.99
CA LEU A 97 -12.11 -11.31 -0.60
C LEU A 97 -13.10 -11.52 0.54
N GLU A 98 -13.99 -12.50 0.37
CA GLU A 98 -14.94 -12.96 1.41
C GLU A 98 -14.23 -13.75 2.51
#